data_AF-A0A939QPN5-F1
#
_entry.id   AF-A0A939QPN5-F1
#
_cell.length_a   1.000
_cell.length_b   1.000
_cell.length_c   1.000
_cell.angle_alpha   90.00
_cell.angle_beta   90.00
_cell.angle_gamma   90.00
#
_symmetry.space_group_name_H-M   'P 1'
#
loop_
_entity.id
_entity.type
_entity.pdbx_description
1 polymer ?
#
loop_
_entity_poly.entity_id
_entity_poly.type
_entity_poly.pdbx_seq_one_letter_code
_entity_poly.pdbx_strand_id
1 'polypeptide(L)'
;MIVNVHMDEEDRRTLDALARMWERRDAPPADLAERMIAAVAVDDLSREYALLTEVSAGEVAVRSEQERLTLQFSDETTSVLLHVSATESGARRVDGWSEPSVLAARLSQDAREWAAELSDEGRFAFADVTPGLSSVRLIVRLDGELREFITPQFEV
;
A
#
# COMPACT_ATOMS: atom_id res chain seq x y z
N MET A 1 -21.11 41.03 -19.06
CA MET A 1 -20.38 41.82 -20.07
C MET A 1 -18.96 41.26 -20.12
N ILE A 2 -18.70 40.33 -21.05
CA ILE A 2 -17.37 39.74 -21.23
C ILE A 2 -16.62 40.68 -22.17
N VAL A 3 -15.52 41.27 -21.69
CA VAL A 3 -14.64 42.10 -22.52
C VAL A 3 -13.92 41.15 -23.46
N ASN A 4 -14.32 41.15 -24.73
CA ASN A 4 -13.59 40.44 -25.78
C ASN A 4 -12.36 41.29 -26.12
N VAL A 5 -11.19 40.87 -25.66
CA VAL A 5 -9.92 41.56 -25.96
C VAL A 5 -9.62 41.30 -27.43
N HIS A 6 -9.92 42.28 -28.28
CA HIS A 6 -9.53 42.25 -29.70
C HIS A 6 -8.04 42.57 -29.76
N MET A 7 -7.20 41.55 -29.84
CA MET A 7 -5.76 41.70 -30.02
C MET A 7 -5.50 42.28 -31.41
N ASP A 8 -5.04 43.53 -31.46
CA ASP A 8 -4.73 44.19 -32.71
C ASP A 8 -3.33 43.82 -33.23
N GLU A 9 -2.98 44.31 -34.43
CA GLU A 9 -1.69 44.01 -35.06
C GLU A 9 -0.51 44.66 -34.31
N GLU A 10 -0.75 45.74 -33.57
CA GLU A 10 0.26 46.41 -32.77
C GLU A 10 0.57 45.62 -31.49
N ASP A 11 -0.46 45.06 -30.86
CA ASP A 11 -0.35 44.10 -29.76
C ASP A 11 0.44 42.86 -30.19
N ARG A 12 0.13 42.29 -31.36
CA ARG A 12 0.88 41.14 -31.91
C ARG A 12 2.36 41.45 -32.10
N ARG A 13 2.69 42.61 -32.68
CA ARG A 13 4.09 43.03 -32.89
C ARG A 13 4.82 43.24 -31.58
N THR A 14 4.16 43.82 -30.60
CA THR A 14 4.72 44.06 -29.27
C THR A 14 5.00 42.73 -28.55
N LEU A 15 4.04 41.80 -28.57
CA LEU A 15 4.20 40.47 -27.98
C LEU A 15 5.30 39.66 -28.68
N ASP A 16 5.41 39.74 -30.00
CA ASP A 16 6.46 39.05 -30.77
C ASP A 16 7.86 39.65 -30.50
N ALA A 17 7.96 40.97 -30.34
CA ALA A 17 9.20 41.63 -29.92
C ALA A 17 9.62 41.23 -28.50
N LEU A 18 8.67 41.13 -27.57
CA LEU A 18 8.89 40.67 -26.20
C LEU A 18 9.32 39.20 -26.19
N ALA A 19 8.66 38.32 -26.95
CA ALA A 19 9.02 36.91 -27.07
C ALA A 19 10.47 36.76 -27.55
N ARG A 20 10.84 37.45 -28.63
CA ARG A 20 12.22 37.45 -29.15
C ARG A 20 13.25 37.98 -28.14
N MET A 21 12.88 38.94 -27.30
CA MET A 21 13.77 39.45 -26.25
C MET A 21 14.05 38.37 -25.19
N TRP A 22 13.00 37.67 -24.73
CA TRP A 22 13.09 36.63 -23.72
C TRP A 22 13.79 35.37 -24.22
N GLU A 23 13.54 34.95 -25.47
CA GLU A 23 14.26 33.83 -26.10
C GLU A 23 15.79 34.01 -26.09
N ARG A 24 16.29 35.24 -26.12
CA ARG A 24 17.74 35.52 -26.08
C ARG A 24 18.29 35.65 -24.67
N ARG A 25 17.49 36.11 -23.70
CA ARG A 25 17.97 36.49 -22.36
C ARG A 25 17.64 35.44 -21.29
N ASP A 26 16.58 34.68 -21.49
CA ASP A 26 16.08 33.65 -20.59
C ASP A 26 15.48 32.51 -21.42
N ALA A 27 16.30 31.91 -22.29
CA ALA A 27 15.88 30.74 -23.04
C ALA A 27 15.56 29.60 -22.05
N PRO A 28 14.46 28.86 -22.24
CA PRO A 28 14.24 27.66 -21.46
C PRO A 28 15.41 26.70 -21.65
N PRO A 29 15.84 25.98 -20.59
CA PRO A 29 16.81 24.91 -20.73
C PRO A 29 16.39 23.94 -21.84
N ALA A 30 17.35 23.46 -22.63
CA ALA A 30 17.06 22.57 -23.75
C ALA A 30 16.37 21.26 -23.32
N ASP A 31 16.53 20.89 -22.04
CA ASP A 31 15.95 19.71 -21.39
C ASP A 31 14.69 20.01 -20.57
N LEU A 32 14.11 21.23 -20.69
CA LEU A 32 12.95 21.62 -19.87
C LEU A 32 11.75 20.70 -20.10
N ALA A 33 11.53 20.25 -21.34
CA ALA A 33 10.45 19.34 -21.67
C ALA A 33 10.66 17.97 -20.98
N GLU A 34 11.86 17.40 -21.08
CA GLU A 34 12.24 16.14 -20.44
C GLU A 34 12.15 16.24 -18.92
N ARG A 35 12.58 17.36 -18.34
CA ARG A 35 12.49 17.63 -16.90
C ARG A 35 11.05 17.77 -16.42
N MET A 36 10.17 18.39 -17.20
CA MET A 36 8.75 18.48 -16.89
C MET A 36 8.06 17.12 -17.04
N ILE A 37 8.37 16.34 -18.07
CA ILE A 37 7.86 14.97 -18.24
C ILE A 37 8.29 14.09 -17.05
N ALA A 38 9.57 14.16 -16.66
CA ALA A 38 10.08 13.43 -15.50
C ALA A 38 9.41 13.89 -14.20
N ALA A 39 9.24 15.20 -13.99
CA ALA A 39 8.58 15.74 -12.80
C ALA A 39 7.10 15.32 -12.73
N VAL A 40 6.37 15.38 -13.85
CA VAL A 40 4.97 14.93 -13.93
C VAL A 40 4.87 13.42 -13.72
N ALA A 41 5.77 12.62 -14.29
CA ALA A 41 5.78 11.17 -14.06
C ALA A 41 6.08 10.83 -12.59
N VAL A 42 6.98 11.57 -11.94
CA VAL A 42 7.28 11.41 -10.51
C VAL A 42 6.11 11.86 -9.63
N ASP A 43 5.42 12.95 -9.99
CA ASP A 43 4.25 13.45 -9.26
C ASP A 43 3.02 12.56 -9.46
N ASP A 44 2.79 12.02 -10.66
CA ASP A 44 1.74 11.04 -10.96
C ASP A 44 1.97 9.76 -10.16
N LEU A 45 3.22 9.29 -10.10
CA LEU A 45 3.61 8.17 -9.25
C LEU A 45 3.41 8.49 -7.75
N SER A 46 3.83 9.68 -7.30
CA SER A 46 3.68 10.10 -5.90
C SER A 46 2.21 10.26 -5.49
N ARG A 47 1.36 10.72 -6.42
CA ARG A 47 -0.08 10.88 -6.24
C ARG A 47 -0.80 9.55 -6.26
N GLU A 48 -0.40 8.61 -7.13
CA GLU A 48 -0.90 7.24 -7.12
C GLU A 48 -0.51 6.52 -5.82
N TYR A 49 0.72 6.69 -5.34
CA TYR A 49 1.17 6.18 -4.04
C TYR A 49 0.45 6.84 -2.86
N ALA A 50 0.20 8.15 -2.91
CA ALA A 50 -0.55 8.87 -1.89
C ALA A 50 -2.00 8.39 -1.84
N LEU A 51 -2.65 8.18 -3.00
CA LEU A 51 -3.99 7.60 -3.09
C LEU A 51 -4.03 6.15 -2.60
N LEU A 52 -3.04 5.32 -2.93
CA LEU A 52 -2.92 3.94 -2.41
C LEU A 52 -2.74 3.91 -0.89
N THR A 53 -1.97 4.85 -0.33
CA THR A 53 -1.74 4.96 1.13
C THR A 53 -2.96 5.55 1.85
N GLU A 54 -3.61 6.55 1.28
CA GLU A 54 -4.81 7.19 1.84
C GLU A 54 -6.04 6.27 1.76
N VAL A 55 -6.16 5.45 0.71
CA VAL A 55 -7.16 4.36 0.62
C VAL A 55 -6.81 3.19 1.55
N SER A 56 -5.53 2.96 1.85
CA SER A 56 -5.14 1.98 2.89
C SER A 56 -5.44 2.48 4.31
N ALA A 57 -5.46 3.80 4.52
CA ALA A 57 -5.80 4.42 5.80
C ALA A 57 -7.32 4.74 5.95
N GLY A 58 -8.05 4.83 4.84
CA GLY A 58 -9.49 5.07 4.79
C GLY A 58 -10.23 3.79 4.47
N GLU A 59 -10.83 3.19 5.51
CA GLU A 59 -11.78 2.08 5.46
C GLU A 59 -12.55 2.00 4.13
N VAL A 60 -12.07 1.14 3.22
CA VAL A 60 -12.88 0.74 2.07
C VAL A 60 -13.92 -0.22 2.62
N ALA A 61 -15.06 0.33 3.03
CA ALA A 61 -16.31 -0.41 3.19
C ALA A 61 -16.74 -0.96 1.83
N VAL A 62 -16.06 -2.01 1.37
CA VAL A 62 -16.56 -2.88 0.30
C VAL A 62 -17.73 -3.63 0.93
N ARG A 63 -18.96 -3.30 0.56
CA ARG A 63 -20.12 -4.17 0.80
C ARG A 63 -19.94 -5.47 0.01
N SER A 64 -19.12 -6.38 0.53
CA SER A 64 -19.43 -7.80 0.49
C SER A 64 -19.87 -8.17 1.90
N GLU A 65 -20.94 -8.95 2.01
CA GLU A 65 -21.50 -9.51 3.24
C GLU A 65 -20.58 -10.57 3.88
N GLN A 66 -19.27 -10.33 3.85
CA GLN A 66 -18.22 -11.14 4.40
C GLN A 66 -17.31 -10.20 5.18
N GLU A 67 -17.56 -10.16 6.49
CA GLU A 67 -16.73 -9.52 7.51
C GLU A 67 -15.26 -9.90 7.28
N ARG A 68 -14.45 -8.95 6.80
CA ARG A 68 -13.00 -9.09 6.65
C ARG A 68 -12.32 -8.18 7.66
N LEU A 69 -11.61 -8.78 8.61
CA LEU A 69 -10.88 -8.07 9.65
C LEU A 69 -9.38 -8.06 9.30
N THR A 70 -8.77 -6.87 9.33
CA THR A 70 -7.34 -6.69 9.07
C THR A 70 -6.63 -6.31 10.37
N LEU A 71 -5.58 -7.05 10.74
CA LEU A 71 -4.83 -6.86 11.99
C LEU A 71 -3.34 -6.78 11.70
N GLN A 72 -2.68 -5.72 12.17
CA GLN A 72 -1.24 -5.59 12.10
C GLN A 72 -0.62 -5.75 13.48
N PHE A 73 0.40 -6.60 13.58
CA PHE A 73 1.22 -6.74 14.76
C PHE A 73 2.68 -6.50 14.39
N SER A 74 3.41 -5.84 15.26
CA SER A 74 4.82 -5.54 15.03
C SER A 74 5.58 -5.40 16.32
N ASP A 75 6.84 -5.82 16.29
CA ASP A 75 7.87 -5.44 17.26
C ASP A 75 8.98 -4.65 16.55
N GLU A 76 10.11 -4.44 17.21
CA GLU A 76 11.26 -3.70 16.67
C GLU A 76 11.89 -4.33 15.41
N THR A 77 11.60 -5.60 15.13
CA THR A 77 12.32 -6.43 14.14
C THR A 77 11.42 -7.18 13.17
N THR A 78 10.14 -7.38 13.50
CA THR A 78 9.20 -8.18 12.73
C THR A 78 7.85 -7.47 12.68
N SER A 79 7.28 -7.32 11.49
CA SER A 79 5.88 -6.94 11.29
C SER A 79 5.15 -8.08 10.59
N VAL A 80 3.93 -8.37 11.05
CA VAL A 80 3.00 -9.30 10.43
C VAL A 80 1.65 -8.62 10.24
N LEU A 81 1.09 -8.82 9.06
CA LEU A 81 -0.25 -8.40 8.72
C LEU A 81 -1.11 -9.65 8.53
N LEU A 82 -2.27 -9.67 9.19
CA LEU A 82 -3.23 -10.76 9.15
C LEU A 82 -4.55 -10.28 8.56
N HIS A 83 -5.15 -11.11 7.71
CA HIS A 83 -6.49 -10.98 7.19
C HIS A 83 -7.33 -12.14 7.67
N VAL A 84 -8.41 -11.83 8.37
CA VAL A 84 -9.42 -12.81 8.79
C VAL A 84 -10.64 -12.64 7.92
N SER A 85 -11.16 -13.75 7.37
CA SER A 85 -12.36 -13.75 6.55
C SER A 85 -13.29 -14.89 6.91
N ALA A 86 -14.60 -14.64 6.82
CA ALA A 86 -15.62 -15.67 6.95
C ALA A 86 -15.61 -16.62 5.74
N THR A 87 -15.69 -17.93 6.00
CA THR A 87 -15.91 -18.96 4.98
C THR A 87 -17.40 -19.31 4.88
N GLU A 88 -17.82 -19.95 3.79
CA GLU A 88 -19.21 -20.39 3.60
C GLU A 88 -19.67 -21.43 4.65
N SER A 89 -18.73 -22.16 5.26
CA SER A 89 -19.01 -23.15 6.31
C SER A 89 -19.25 -22.53 7.69
N GLY A 90 -19.06 -21.21 7.83
CA GLY A 90 -19.09 -20.51 9.12
C GLY A 90 -17.76 -20.57 9.88
N ALA A 91 -16.76 -21.28 9.36
CA ALA A 91 -15.38 -21.19 9.86
C ALA A 91 -14.70 -19.91 9.37
N ARG A 92 -13.48 -19.66 9.83
CA ARG A 92 -12.67 -18.50 9.49
C ARG A 92 -11.41 -18.92 8.75
N ARG A 93 -11.04 -18.14 7.74
CA ARG A 93 -9.75 -18.23 7.07
C ARG A 93 -8.87 -17.10 7.57
N VAL A 94 -7.67 -17.43 8.01
CA VAL A 94 -6.67 -16.46 8.48
C VAL A 94 -5.48 -16.51 7.53
N ASP A 95 -5.35 -15.49 6.68
CA ASP A 95 -4.19 -15.30 5.82
C ASP A 95 -3.22 -14.32 6.49
N GLY A 96 -1.92 -14.54 6.33
CA GLY A 96 -0.91 -13.66 6.91
C GLY A 96 0.35 -13.56 6.07
N TRP A 97 1.07 -12.44 6.23
CA TRP A 97 2.36 -12.22 5.60
C TRP A 97 3.27 -11.39 6.49
N SER A 98 4.56 -11.64 6.34
CA SER A 98 5.63 -10.93 7.04
C SER A 98 6.76 -10.63 6.06
N GLU A 99 7.50 -9.54 6.28
CA GLU A 99 8.68 -9.21 5.48
C GLU A 99 9.83 -10.23 5.68
N PRO A 100 10.19 -10.62 6.92
CA PRO A 100 11.03 -11.79 7.15
C PRO A 100 10.39 -13.09 6.63
N SER A 101 11.21 -13.98 6.07
CA SER A 101 10.74 -15.29 5.61
C SER A 101 10.20 -16.10 6.79
N VAL A 102 8.92 -16.46 6.74
CA VAL A 102 8.25 -17.32 7.71
C VAL A 102 8.60 -18.79 7.41
N LEU A 103 9.18 -19.47 8.40
CA LEU A 103 9.55 -20.89 8.32
C LEU A 103 8.55 -21.81 9.00
N ALA A 104 7.76 -21.28 9.92
CA ALA A 104 6.64 -21.97 10.54
C ALA A 104 5.64 -20.95 11.07
N ALA A 105 4.35 -21.24 10.93
CA ALA A 105 3.28 -20.46 11.53
C ALA A 105 2.28 -21.41 12.20
N ARG A 106 1.93 -21.10 13.45
CA ARG A 106 0.95 -21.84 14.25
C ARG A 106 -0.06 -20.89 14.84
N LEU A 107 -1.34 -21.24 14.71
CA LEU A 107 -2.43 -20.54 15.37
C LEU A 107 -2.88 -21.39 16.55
N SER A 108 -2.96 -20.79 17.74
CA SER A 108 -3.42 -21.44 18.96
C SER A 108 -4.74 -20.81 19.42
N GLN A 109 -5.72 -21.65 19.74
CA GLN A 109 -7.00 -21.26 20.35
C GLN A 109 -7.37 -22.30 21.40
N ASP A 110 -7.45 -21.90 22.66
CA ASP A 110 -7.65 -22.80 23.79
C ASP A 110 -6.70 -24.03 23.76
N ALA A 111 -7.24 -25.23 23.53
CA ALA A 111 -6.49 -26.49 23.42
C ALA A 111 -6.27 -26.95 21.95
N ARG A 112 -6.71 -26.15 20.97
CA ARG A 112 -6.57 -26.43 19.55
C ARG A 112 -5.40 -25.65 18.96
N GLU A 113 -4.76 -26.27 17.97
CA GLU A 113 -3.70 -25.65 17.21
C GLU A 113 -3.87 -25.98 15.73
N TRP A 114 -3.64 -24.98 14.89
CA TRP A 114 -3.59 -25.13 13.43
C TRP A 114 -2.16 -24.85 12.98
N ALA A 115 -1.65 -25.68 12.08
CA ALA A 115 -0.42 -25.41 11.35
C ALA A 115 -0.78 -24.70 10.04
N ALA A 116 -0.02 -23.67 9.69
CA ALA A 116 -0.27 -22.97 8.44
C ALA A 116 0.29 -23.72 7.24
N GLU A 117 -0.36 -23.54 6.10
CA GLU A 117 0.28 -23.74 4.81
C GLU A 117 1.17 -22.52 4.53
N LEU A 118 2.47 -22.74 4.37
CA LEU A 118 3.41 -21.68 3.99
C LEU A 118 3.49 -21.61 2.47
N SER A 119 3.51 -20.40 1.93
CA SER A 119 3.88 -20.17 0.53
C SER A 119 5.31 -19.67 0.45
N ASP A 120 5.83 -19.63 -0.79
CA ASP A 120 7.02 -18.86 -1.09
C ASP A 120 6.77 -17.37 -0.71
N GLU A 121 7.85 -16.62 -0.45
CA GLU A 121 7.81 -15.19 -0.05
C GLU A 121 7.19 -14.84 1.32
N GLY A 122 7.15 -15.77 2.29
CA GLY A 122 6.84 -15.44 3.69
C GLY A 122 5.35 -15.21 3.98
N ARG A 123 4.46 -15.67 3.09
CA ARG A 123 3.02 -15.72 3.35
C ARG A 123 2.62 -17.07 3.92
N PHE A 124 1.51 -17.08 4.65
CA PHE A 124 0.97 -18.27 5.29
C PHE A 124 -0.55 -18.17 5.41
N ALA A 125 -1.22 -19.32 5.48
CA ALA A 125 -2.66 -19.37 5.65
C ALA A 125 -3.10 -20.50 6.60
N PHE A 126 -4.10 -20.21 7.43
CA PHE A 126 -4.84 -21.18 8.22
C PHE A 126 -6.26 -21.30 7.66
N ALA A 127 -6.61 -22.50 7.21
CA ALA A 127 -7.96 -22.82 6.77
C ALA A 127 -8.83 -23.32 7.94
N ASP A 128 -10.15 -23.10 7.84
CA ASP A 128 -11.16 -23.66 8.73
C ASP A 128 -10.89 -23.47 10.24
N VAL A 129 -10.48 -22.26 10.62
CA VAL A 129 -10.31 -21.86 12.03
C VAL A 129 -11.68 -21.64 12.66
N THR A 130 -11.88 -22.14 13.87
CA THR A 130 -13.14 -21.91 14.60
C THR A 130 -13.17 -20.45 15.09
N PRO A 131 -14.31 -19.74 15.02
CA PRO A 131 -14.40 -18.39 15.59
C PRO A 131 -14.02 -18.35 17.07
N GLY A 132 -13.25 -17.34 17.49
CA GLY A 132 -12.84 -17.19 18.89
C GLY A 132 -11.45 -16.59 19.11
N LEU A 133 -11.10 -16.42 20.38
CA LEU A 133 -9.88 -15.74 20.81
C LEU A 133 -8.63 -16.60 20.55
N SER A 134 -7.74 -16.09 19.70
CA SER A 134 -6.61 -16.83 19.15
C SER A 134 -5.31 -16.02 19.23
N SER A 135 -4.16 -16.70 19.15
CA SER A 135 -2.86 -16.06 18.93
C SER A 135 -2.08 -16.80 17.86
N VAL A 136 -1.21 -16.08 17.15
CA VAL A 136 -0.35 -16.65 16.10
C VAL A 136 1.10 -16.58 16.57
N ARG A 137 1.79 -17.71 16.45
CA ARG A 137 3.22 -17.86 16.67
C ARG A 137 3.91 -18.12 15.34
N LEU A 138 4.90 -17.31 15.03
CA LEU A 138 5.72 -17.40 13.83
C LEU A 138 7.16 -17.73 14.20
N ILE A 139 7.80 -18.59 13.42
CA ILE A 139 9.25 -18.73 13.37
C ILE A 139 9.72 -18.06 12.09
N VAL A 140 10.47 -16.97 12.23
CA VAL A 140 10.97 -16.17 11.11
C VAL A 140 12.48 -16.26 10.99
N ARG A 141 13.01 -16.07 9.78
CA ARG A 141 14.44 -15.92 9.54
C ARG A 141 14.77 -14.45 9.32
N LEU A 142 15.59 -13.87 10.19
CA LEU A 142 16.07 -12.49 10.12
C LEU A 142 17.60 -12.49 10.24
N ASP A 143 18.30 -11.86 9.29
CA ASP A 143 19.77 -11.80 9.24
C ASP A 143 20.48 -13.17 9.39
N GLY A 144 19.84 -14.23 8.90
CA GLY A 144 20.34 -15.60 8.98
C GLY A 144 20.00 -16.34 10.28
N GLU A 145 19.54 -15.64 11.31
CA GLU A 145 19.11 -16.21 12.59
C GLU A 145 17.62 -16.54 12.62
N LEU A 146 17.24 -17.51 13.46
CA LEU A 146 15.84 -17.86 13.70
C LEU A 146 15.31 -17.07 14.89
N ARG A 147 14.13 -16.46 14.71
CA ARG A 147 13.44 -15.72 15.78
C ARG A 147 11.99 -16.17 15.89
N GLU A 148 11.48 -16.09 17.11
CA GLU A 148 10.08 -16.34 17.41
C GLU A 148 9.34 -15.01 17.56
N PHE A 149 8.20 -14.88 16.89
CA PHE A 149 7.28 -13.75 17.01
C PHE A 149 5.91 -14.28 17.43
N ILE A 150 5.30 -13.68 18.45
CA ILE A 150 3.98 -14.08 18.95
C ILE A 150 3.07 -12.86 18.96
N THR A 151 1.91 -12.96 18.31
CA THR A 151 0.89 -11.92 18.38
C THR A 151 0.24 -11.90 19.76
N PRO A 152 -0.20 -10.73 20.26
CA PRO A 152 -1.27 -10.66 21.24
C PRO A 152 -2.49 -11.50 20.84
N GLN A 153 -3.36 -11.77 21.80
CA GLN A 153 -4.63 -12.43 21.52
C GLN A 153 -5.55 -11.52 20.70
N PHE A 154 -6.23 -12.10 19.72
CA PHE A 154 -7.20 -11.42 18.87
C PHE A 154 -8.39 -12.34 18.57
N GLU A 155 -9.52 -11.74 18.20
CA GLU A 155 -10.71 -12.50 17.81
C GLU A 155 -10.66 -12.83 16.32
N VAL A 156 -10.99 -14.09 16.00
CA VAL A 156 -11.09 -14.63 14.64
C VAL A 156 -12.55 -14.89 14.31
#